data_AF-A0A946QFI8-F1
#
_entry.id   AF-A0A946QFI8-F1
#
_cell.length_a   1.000
_cell.length_b   1.000
_cell.length_c   1.000
_cell.angle_alpha   90.00
_cell.angle_beta   90.00
_cell.angle_gamma   90.00
#
_symmetry.space_group_name_H-M   'P 1'
#
loop_
_entity.id
_entity.type
_entity.pdbx_description
1 polymer ?
#
loop_
_entity_poly.entity_id
_entity_poly.type
_entity_poly.pdbx_seq_one_letter_code
_entity_poly.pdbx_strand_id
1 'polypeptide(L)'
;MVDNLPIILRSFVDNSAWIFAKTYAKTWPHEYIVREQVDEDRFIELVRHIRDHGYLGKFYAKDITYLDCSNLVYWTMGSPIEETTIINRCRKEQSYEYRLAHNDLPN
;
A
#
# COMPACT_ATOMS: atom_id res chain seq x y z
N MET A 1 6.44 17.37 -5.90
CA MET A 1 5.92 16.54 -4.79
C MET A 1 7.12 15.92 -4.11
N VAL A 2 7.26 16.10 -2.81
CA VAL A 2 8.37 15.47 -2.06
C VAL A 2 8.08 13.99 -2.03
N ASP A 3 9.05 13.19 -2.46
CA ASP A 3 8.95 11.75 -2.34
C ASP A 3 9.05 11.39 -0.86
N ASN A 4 7.95 10.93 -0.26
CA ASN A 4 7.86 10.66 1.17
C ASN A 4 8.55 9.36 1.56
N LEU A 5 9.28 8.70 0.66
CA LEU A 5 9.95 7.44 0.93
C LEU A 5 11.47 7.63 1.05
N PRO A 6 12.08 7.25 2.19
CA PRO A 6 13.53 7.18 2.33
C PRO A 6 14.17 6.36 1.20
N ILE A 7 15.38 6.75 0.75
CA ILE A 7 16.09 6.11 -0.37
C ILE A 7 16.24 4.59 -0.17
N ILE A 8 16.53 4.17 1.07
CA ILE A 8 16.66 2.74 1.41
C ILE A 8 15.35 1.98 1.19
N LEU A 9 14.22 2.57 1.58
CA LEU A 9 12.90 2.00 1.37
C LEU A 9 12.52 2.03 -0.11
N ARG A 10 12.80 3.13 -0.84
CA ARG A 10 12.64 3.22 -2.30
C ARG A 10 13.31 2.06 -3.01
N SER A 11 14.60 1.83 -2.72
CA SER A 11 15.35 0.69 -3.27
C SER A 11 14.70 -0.65 -2.94
N PHE A 12 14.24 -0.85 -1.69
CA PHE A 12 13.53 -2.06 -1.31
C PHE A 12 12.24 -2.27 -2.12
N VAL A 13 11.39 -1.24 -2.24
CA VAL A 13 10.12 -1.35 -2.97
C VAL A 13 10.32 -1.64 -4.45
N ASP A 14 11.31 -0.98 -5.07
CA ASP A 14 11.58 -1.07 -6.50
C ASP A 14 12.16 -2.44 -6.89
N ASN A 15 12.90 -3.07 -5.98
CA ASN A 15 13.50 -4.40 -6.20
C ASN A 15 12.67 -5.56 -5.64
N SER A 16 11.56 -5.30 -4.96
CA SER A 16 10.69 -6.35 -4.44
C SER A 16 9.87 -7.04 -5.52
N ALA A 17 9.66 -8.35 -5.39
CA ALA A 17 8.80 -9.12 -6.27
C ALA A 17 7.31 -8.93 -5.87
N TRP A 18 6.67 -7.93 -6.47
CA TRP A 18 5.26 -7.65 -6.26
C TRP A 18 4.36 -8.70 -6.91
N ILE A 19 3.40 -9.22 -6.14
CA ILE A 19 2.42 -10.21 -6.58
C ILE A 19 1.11 -9.51 -6.88
N PHE A 20 0.61 -9.68 -8.10
CA PHE A 20 -0.70 -9.14 -8.48
C PHE A 20 -1.85 -9.90 -7.82
N ALA A 21 -2.75 -9.17 -7.16
CA ALA A 21 -3.90 -9.75 -6.46
C ALA A 21 -5.03 -10.10 -7.44
N LYS A 22 -5.27 -11.41 -7.65
CA LYS A 22 -6.30 -11.90 -8.58
C LYS A 22 -7.73 -11.66 -8.09
N THR A 23 -7.95 -11.75 -6.78
CA THR A 23 -9.30 -11.69 -6.17
C THR A 23 -10.05 -10.40 -6.49
N TYR A 24 -9.34 -9.28 -6.56
CA TYR A 24 -9.92 -7.96 -6.83
C TYR A 24 -9.48 -7.37 -8.17
N ALA A 25 -8.90 -8.17 -9.06
CA ALA A 25 -8.30 -7.70 -10.31
C ALA A 25 -9.25 -6.85 -11.18
N LYS A 26 -10.56 -7.14 -11.15
CA LYS A 26 -11.57 -6.43 -11.95
C LYS A 26 -12.07 -5.13 -11.31
N THR A 27 -12.02 -5.01 -9.98
CA THR A 27 -12.66 -3.92 -9.24
C THR A 27 -11.63 -3.02 -8.56
N TRP A 28 -10.66 -3.63 -7.89
CA TRP A 28 -9.61 -2.95 -7.14
C TRP A 28 -8.25 -3.59 -7.46
N PRO A 29 -7.69 -3.34 -8.67
CA PRO A 29 -6.41 -3.91 -9.06
C PRO A 29 -5.30 -3.37 -8.16
N HIS A 30 -4.60 -4.28 -7.49
CA HIS A 30 -3.49 -3.97 -6.60
C HIS A 30 -2.48 -5.12 -6.60
N GLU A 31 -1.34 -4.83 -6.01
CA GLU A 31 -0.26 -5.80 -5.80
C GLU A 31 0.09 -5.85 -4.32
N TYR A 32 0.76 -6.92 -3.91
CA TYR A 32 1.29 -7.04 -2.56
C TYR A 32 2.64 -7.72 -2.54
N ILE A 33 3.39 -7.50 -1.48
CA ILE A 33 4.56 -8.30 -1.10
C ILE A 33 4.24 -9.10 0.15
N VAL A 34 4.87 -10.26 0.30
CA VAL A 34 4.73 -11.14 1.46
C VAL A 34 6.00 -11.06 2.30
N ARG A 35 5.85 -10.82 3.61
CA ARG A 35 6.96 -10.64 4.56
C ARG A 35 8.04 -11.71 4.44
N GLU A 36 7.64 -12.98 4.36
CA GLU A 36 8.54 -14.14 4.30
C GLU A 36 9.32 -14.26 2.98
N GLN A 37 8.98 -13.46 1.95
CA GLN A 37 9.56 -13.55 0.61
C GLN A 37 10.50 -12.38 0.30
N VAL A 38 10.73 -11.50 1.26
CA VAL A 38 11.51 -10.27 1.10
C VAL A 38 12.42 -10.08 2.30
N ASP A 39 13.29 -9.08 2.26
CA ASP A 39 14.05 -8.64 3.44
C ASP A 39 13.08 -8.19 4.54
N GLU A 40 13.05 -8.93 5.65
CA GLU A 40 12.10 -8.73 6.74
C GLU A 40 12.33 -7.39 7.46
N ASP A 41 13.58 -6.98 7.65
CA ASP A 41 13.90 -5.72 8.32
C ASP A 41 13.37 -4.54 7.47
N ARG A 42 13.58 -4.59 6.16
CA ARG A 42 13.05 -3.56 5.23
C ARG A 42 11.53 -3.61 5.14
N PHE A 43 10.92 -4.79 5.22
CA PHE A 43 9.47 -4.93 5.29
C PHE A 43 8.92 -4.24 6.54
N ILE A 44 9.47 -4.54 7.73
CA ILE A 44 9.04 -3.94 8.99
C ILE A 44 9.24 -2.42 9.00
N GLU A 45 10.38 -1.95 8.48
CA GLU A 45 10.63 -0.51 8.33
C GLU A 45 9.58 0.15 7.43
N LEU A 46 9.20 -0.49 6.32
CA LEU A 46 8.14 0.03 5.45
C LEU A 46 6.78 0.04 6.15
N VAL A 47 6.43 -1.01 6.91
CA VAL A 47 5.19 -1.04 7.72
C VAL A 47 5.15 0.15 8.70
N ARG A 48 6.25 0.37 9.44
CA ARG A 48 6.35 1.49 10.39
C ARG A 48 6.24 2.82 9.67
N HIS A 49 6.96 2.98 8.56
CA HIS A 49 6.95 4.21 7.78
C HIS A 49 5.55 4.56 7.25
N ILE A 50 4.80 3.57 6.77
CA ILE A 50 3.38 3.74 6.37
C ILE A 50 2.53 4.23 7.55
N ARG A 51 2.72 3.69 8.75
CA ARG A 51 1.91 4.04 9.92
C ARG A 51 2.26 5.41 10.49
N ASP A 52 3.54 5.75 10.50
CA ASP A 52 4.05 6.98 11.11
C ASP A 52 3.85 8.21 10.21
N HIS A 53 3.93 8.03 8.89
CA HIS A 53 3.88 9.13 7.91
C HIS A 53 2.67 9.06 6.98
N GLY A 54 1.86 8.02 7.09
CA GLY A 54 0.63 7.88 6.33
C GLY A 54 -0.48 8.79 6.86
N TYR A 55 -1.59 8.78 6.13
CA TYR A 55 -2.81 9.48 6.49
C TYR A 55 -3.96 8.48 6.63
N LEU A 56 -4.95 8.83 7.46
CA LEU A 56 -6.16 8.02 7.60
C LEU A 56 -7.08 8.28 6.42
N GLY A 57 -7.37 7.23 5.65
CA GLY A 57 -8.33 7.27 4.55
C GLY A 57 -9.38 6.17 4.66
N LYS A 58 -10.26 6.11 3.67
CA LYS A 58 -11.36 5.14 3.62
C LYS A 58 -11.18 4.10 2.52
N PHE A 59 -11.63 2.89 2.81
CA PHE A 59 -12.06 1.90 1.81
C PHE A 59 -13.49 1.52 2.12
N TYR A 60 -14.45 2.15 1.43
CA TYR A 60 -15.86 2.14 1.83
C TYR A 60 -16.01 2.55 3.32
N ALA A 61 -16.61 1.69 4.15
CA ALA A 61 -16.78 1.95 5.58
C ALA A 61 -15.50 1.74 6.41
N LYS A 62 -14.47 1.09 5.86
CA LYS A 62 -13.27 0.73 6.61
C LYS A 62 -12.26 1.87 6.63
N ASP A 63 -11.74 2.18 7.82
CA ASP A 63 -10.57 3.04 8.01
C ASP A 63 -9.27 2.29 7.70
N ILE A 64 -8.42 2.89 6.88
CA ILE A 64 -7.11 2.35 6.50
C ILE A 64 -6.09 3.48 6.50
N THR A 65 -4.89 3.22 7.05
CA THR A 65 -3.76 4.14 6.92
C THR A 65 -3.08 3.93 5.58
N TYR A 66 -3.03 4.98 4.77
CA TYR A 66 -2.44 5.01 3.44
C TYR A 66 -1.18 5.87 3.42
N LEU A 67 -0.20 5.49 2.62
CA LEU A 67 0.97 6.30 2.31
C LEU A 67 1.03 6.55 0.80
N ASP A 68 0.97 7.82 0.41
CA ASP A 68 1.19 8.24 -0.98
C ASP A 68 2.68 8.44 -1.24
N CYS A 69 3.21 7.77 -2.27
CA CYS A 69 4.54 8.08 -2.81
C CYS A 69 4.51 8.07 -4.34
N SER A 70 4.83 9.21 -4.94
CA SER A 70 4.77 9.41 -6.40
C SER A 70 3.38 9.06 -6.96
N ASN A 71 3.26 7.99 -7.77
CA ASN A 71 2.00 7.54 -8.36
C ASN A 71 1.48 6.22 -7.75
N LEU A 72 1.99 5.85 -6.57
CA LEU A 72 1.60 4.66 -5.84
C LEU A 72 1.05 5.02 -4.47
N VAL A 73 0.12 4.21 -4.00
CA VAL A 73 -0.47 4.26 -2.67
C VAL A 73 -0.18 2.93 -1.98
N TYR A 74 0.36 2.98 -0.76
CA TYR A 74 0.74 1.80 0.03
C TYR A 74 -0.12 1.68 1.28
N TRP A 75 -0.41 0.44 1.71
CA TRP A 75 -1.13 0.19 2.96
C TRP A 75 -0.87 -1.20 3.54
N THR A 76 -1.21 -1.37 4.82
CA THR A 76 -1.36 -2.66 5.49
C THR A 76 -2.80 -2.82 5.99
N MET A 77 -3.18 -4.01 6.45
CA MET A 77 -4.56 -4.26 6.89
C MET A 77 -4.87 -3.83 8.34
N GLY A 78 -3.86 -3.33 9.08
CA GLY A 78 -4.01 -2.77 10.43
C GLY A 78 -3.64 -3.71 11.60
N SER A 79 -3.21 -4.95 11.33
CA SER A 79 -2.73 -5.87 12.38
C SER A 79 -1.52 -5.32 13.14
N PRO A 80 -1.20 -5.81 14.36
CA PRO A 80 0.08 -5.57 15.00
C PRO A 80 1.27 -5.80 14.04
N ILE A 81 2.40 -5.13 14.27
CA ILE A 81 3.56 -5.21 13.35
C ILE A 81 4.05 -6.65 13.25
N GLU A 82 4.05 -7.35 14.37
CA GLU A 82 4.45 -8.75 14.53
C GLU A 82 3.56 -9.71 13.74
N GLU A 83 2.28 -9.35 13.57
CA GLU A 83 1.27 -10.15 12.84
C GLU A 83 1.07 -9.69 11.39
N THR A 84 1.70 -8.58 10.99
CA THR A 84 1.57 -8.05 9.62
C THR A 84 2.40 -8.90 8.67
N THR A 85 1.73 -9.54 7.71
CA THR A 85 2.34 -10.47 6.75
C THR A 85 2.39 -9.94 5.32
N ILE A 86 1.60 -8.91 4.99
CA ILE A 86 1.57 -8.29 3.66
C ILE A 86 1.60 -6.76 3.72
N ILE A 87 2.25 -6.18 2.71
CA ILE A 87 2.10 -4.76 2.36
C ILE A 87 1.51 -4.72 0.96
N ASN A 88 0.46 -3.92 0.79
CA ASN A 88 -0.22 -3.75 -0.46
C ASN A 88 0.18 -2.43 -1.12
N ARG A 89 0.06 -2.37 -2.46
CA ARG A 89 0.14 -1.13 -3.21
C ARG A 89 -0.82 -1.12 -4.40
N CYS A 90 -1.24 0.07 -4.82
CA CYS A 90 -1.91 0.27 -6.10
C CYS A 90 -1.47 1.60 -6.72
N ARG A 91 -1.82 1.79 -8.00
CA ARG A 91 -1.72 3.11 -8.64
C ARG A 91 -2.68 4.08 -7.96
N LYS A 92 -2.31 5.35 -7.85
CA LYS A 92 -3.14 6.38 -7.21
C LYS A 92 -4.54 6.47 -7.82
N GLU A 93 -4.65 6.32 -9.13
CA GLU A 93 -5.91 6.35 -9.87
C GLU A 93 -6.80 5.14 -9.57
N GLN A 94 -6.25 4.10 -8.93
CA GLN A 94 -6.94 2.88 -8.50
C GLN A 94 -7.29 2.90 -7.01
N SER A 95 -6.91 3.95 -6.28
CA SER A 95 -7.29 4.11 -4.87
C SER A 95 -8.78 4.45 -4.74
N TYR A 96 -9.35 4.11 -3.58
CA TYR A 96 -10.77 4.35 -3.30
C TYR A 96 -11.11 5.83 -3.35
N GLU A 97 -10.32 6.68 -2.69
CA GLU A 97 -10.57 8.11 -2.62
C GLU A 97 -10.48 8.78 -3.99
N TYR A 98 -9.51 8.38 -4.82
CA TYR A 98 -9.42 8.87 -6.19
C TYR A 98 -10.67 8.48 -6.99
N ARG A 99 -11.03 7.20 -7.00
CA ARG A 99 -12.20 6.72 -7.76
C ARG A 99 -13.51 7.32 -7.24
N LEU A 100 -13.65 7.50 -5.94
CA LEU A 100 -14.80 8.19 -5.33
C LEU A 100 -14.91 9.64 -5.82
N ALA A 101 -13.81 10.39 -5.81
CA ALA A 101 -13.78 11.78 -6.28
C ALA A 101 -14.10 11.92 -7.78
N HIS A 102 -13.91 10.86 -8.56
CA HIS A 102 -14.16 10.82 -10.01
C HIS A 102 -15.46 10.10 -10.40
N ASN A 103 -16.28 9.68 -9.43
CA ASN A 103 -17.48 8.85 -9.67
C ASN A 103 -17.18 7.55 -10.47
N ASP A 104 -16.01 6.94 -10.23
CA ASP A 104 -15.51 5.70 -10.87
C ASP A 104 -15.37 4.55 -9.87
N LEU A 105 -16.26 4.51 -8.87
CA LEU A 105 -16.35 3.35 -7.99
C LEU A 105 -16.91 2.16 -8.78
N PRO A 106 -16.33 0.95 -8.64
CA PRO A 106 -16.92 -0.24 -9.23
C PRO A 106 -18.29 -0.52 -8.59
N ASN A 107 -19.26 -0.91 -9.44
CA ASN A 107 -20.59 -1.36 -9.04
C ASN A 107 -20.55 -2.69 -8.27
#